data_AF-A0A927AG27-F1
#
_entry.id   AF-A0A927AG27-F1
#
_cell.length_a   1.000
_cell.length_b   1.000
_cell.length_c   1.000
_cell.angle_alpha   90.00
_cell.angle_beta   90.00
_cell.angle_gamma   90.00
#
_symmetry.space_group_name_H-M   'P 1'
#
loop_
_entity.id
_entity.type
_entity.pdbx_description
1 polymer ?
#
loop_
_entity_poly.entity_id
_entity_poly.type
_entity_poly.pdbx_seq_one_letter_code
_entity_poly.pdbx_strand_id
1 'polypeptide(L)'
;MKRRKLLQYSALGSASFLGNLILLSQNQPGIIATSMSNKRLYEWIFLYWMPYDNDLSKFGTPIMDMLAKSVKSDNILVAIQSDFSGAKKISRNILTKGNISTQSLNTANSASEEAFSEYLSWAKSQFQAKKWAIVFLGHGGRLDEISPDEHPEPGLNLKTQWMNIQKLSGLIANFNQQVGKRVELVFFQNCNKGTIEANYTFRDTAKYTLSSQLLLGVPNYYYEQLFNFLGRQPEISGGQLAEKIMEFESSDMYHSYTAINNRAITQLSAKINPLIDAVLAANIKNINLSNLTTYKYMGERFVDVVSFFQTITNQSGANQNRYNEFVDFLNNSIIYKVKRNGTLFRPIPEYENFSGLGIFFPESKQELEKYRDFQALEDLKLLKLFDAIIVS
;
A
#
# COMPACT_ATOMS: atom_id res chain seq x y z
N MET A 1 7.50 20.78 -50.28
CA MET A 1 7.56 19.96 -51.52
C MET A 1 8.92 19.27 -51.61
N LYS A 2 8.90 17.93 -51.79
CA LYS A 2 9.95 17.00 -52.30
C LYS A 2 11.27 16.89 -51.50
N ARG A 3 11.50 15.83 -50.69
CA ARG A 3 11.83 14.39 -50.94
C ARG A 3 13.26 14.10 -51.46
N ARG A 4 14.07 13.53 -50.54
CA ARG A 4 14.96 12.33 -50.59
C ARG A 4 15.73 11.93 -51.86
N LYS A 5 17.02 11.59 -51.66
CA LYS A 5 17.80 10.34 -52.01
C LYS A 5 19.26 10.60 -51.59
N LEU A 6 20.01 9.86 -50.76
CA LEU A 6 20.38 8.43 -50.58
C LEU A 6 21.25 7.84 -51.70
N LEU A 7 22.49 7.45 -51.36
CA LEU A 7 23.39 6.35 -51.85
C LEU A 7 24.84 6.64 -51.32
N GLN A 8 25.40 5.90 -50.36
CA GLN A 8 26.22 4.66 -50.46
C GLN A 8 27.46 4.74 -51.39
N TYR A 9 28.69 4.67 -50.87
CA TYR A 9 29.50 3.44 -50.72
C TYR A 9 30.90 3.71 -50.13
N SER A 10 31.42 2.65 -49.51
CA SER A 10 32.68 2.36 -48.82
C SER A 10 34.00 2.56 -49.58
N ALA A 11 35.09 2.79 -48.84
CA ALA A 11 36.33 1.96 -48.78
C ALA A 11 37.58 2.79 -48.41
N LEU A 12 38.64 2.08 -47.99
CA LEU A 12 40.00 2.48 -47.55
C LEU A 12 40.15 2.41 -46.03
N GLY A 13 40.91 1.49 -45.41
CA GLY A 13 41.96 0.62 -45.92
C GLY A 13 43.30 0.97 -45.27
N SER A 14 43.82 0.01 -44.50
CA SER A 14 45.24 -0.21 -44.12
C SER A 14 45.98 0.81 -43.25
N ALA A 15 46.40 0.37 -42.05
CA ALA A 15 47.82 0.06 -41.80
C ALA A 15 47.96 -0.81 -40.53
N SER A 16 48.63 -1.95 -40.69
CA SER A 16 49.13 -2.85 -39.64
C SER A 16 50.67 -2.77 -39.63
N PHE A 17 51.29 -3.42 -38.62
CA PHE A 17 52.73 -3.54 -38.29
C PHE A 17 53.20 -2.47 -37.28
N LEU A 18 53.73 -2.82 -36.09
CA LEU A 18 54.74 -3.82 -35.79
C LEU A 18 54.45 -4.61 -34.49
N GLY A 19 54.78 -5.90 -34.49
CA GLY A 19 54.91 -6.70 -33.29
C GLY A 19 56.38 -6.86 -32.87
N ASN A 20 56.62 -7.02 -31.56
CA ASN A 20 57.46 -8.07 -30.98
C ASN A 20 57.34 -8.11 -29.43
N LEU A 21 56.60 -9.12 -28.96
CA LEU A 21 56.85 -10.09 -27.86
C LEU A 21 58.34 -10.16 -27.38
N ILE A 22 58.78 -10.45 -26.13
CA ILE A 22 58.30 -10.89 -24.78
C ILE A 22 59.47 -10.55 -23.79
N LEU A 23 59.34 -10.26 -22.48
CA LEU A 23 59.31 -11.23 -21.35
C LEU A 23 59.27 -10.50 -19.97
N LEU A 24 58.20 -10.76 -19.23
CA LEU A 24 58.06 -10.97 -17.78
C LEU A 24 59.07 -10.34 -16.78
N SER A 25 58.57 -9.51 -15.85
CA SER A 25 58.59 -9.83 -14.41
C SER A 25 57.69 -8.88 -13.58
N GLN A 26 56.74 -9.47 -12.86
CA GLN A 26 56.25 -9.12 -11.51
C GLN A 26 56.07 -7.63 -11.14
N ASN A 27 54.81 -7.18 -10.99
CA ASN A 27 54.32 -6.61 -9.72
C ASN A 27 52.81 -6.29 -9.76
N GLN A 28 52.08 -6.99 -8.87
CA GLN A 28 50.78 -6.70 -8.25
C GLN A 28 49.55 -6.36 -9.12
N PRO A 29 48.53 -7.24 -9.18
CA PRO A 29 47.17 -6.78 -9.39
C PRO A 29 46.68 -6.12 -8.10
N GLY A 30 46.53 -4.80 -8.12
CA GLY A 30 45.77 -4.06 -7.12
C GLY A 30 44.35 -4.60 -7.09
N ILE A 31 44.06 -5.44 -6.09
CA ILE A 31 42.70 -5.78 -5.70
C ILE A 31 42.12 -4.46 -5.15
N ILE A 32 41.34 -3.75 -5.96
CA ILE A 32 40.37 -2.81 -5.42
C ILE A 32 39.30 -3.68 -4.78
N ALA A 33 39.57 -4.12 -3.55
CA ALA A 33 38.53 -4.54 -2.65
C ALA A 33 37.73 -3.27 -2.38
N THR A 34 36.64 -3.08 -3.11
CA THR A 34 35.56 -2.24 -2.65
C THR A 34 35.23 -2.75 -1.26
N SER A 35 35.63 -2.00 -0.23
CA SER A 35 35.22 -2.29 1.12
C SER A 35 33.70 -2.25 1.10
N MET A 36 33.07 -3.44 1.14
CA MET A 36 31.67 -3.54 1.49
C MET A 36 31.60 -2.94 2.89
N SER A 37 31.20 -1.66 3.00
CA SER A 37 30.92 -1.09 4.30
C SER A 37 29.88 -2.01 4.93
N ASN A 38 30.22 -2.59 6.07
CA ASN A 38 29.35 -3.53 6.75
C ASN A 38 28.24 -2.69 7.37
N LYS A 39 27.23 -2.35 6.56
CA LYS A 39 26.09 -1.54 6.98
C LYS A 39 25.46 -2.19 8.20
N ARG A 40 25.15 -1.38 9.20
CA ARG A 40 24.42 -1.84 10.38
C ARG A 40 23.14 -2.56 9.95
N LEU A 41 22.93 -3.75 10.50
CA LEU A 41 21.71 -4.51 10.33
C LEU A 41 20.70 -4.12 11.42
N TYR A 42 19.59 -3.52 11.03
CA TYR A 42 18.48 -3.19 11.93
C TYR A 42 17.53 -4.38 12.08
N GLU A 43 16.88 -4.50 13.23
CA GLU A 43 15.78 -5.45 13.40
C GLU A 43 14.57 -5.01 12.57
N TRP A 44 14.25 -3.71 12.67
CA TRP A 44 13.15 -3.08 11.94
C TRP A 44 13.59 -1.79 11.27
N ILE A 45 13.15 -1.61 10.03
CA ILE A 45 13.09 -0.30 9.38
C ILE A 45 11.66 0.02 9.00
N PHE A 46 11.21 1.21 9.38
CA PHE A 46 9.92 1.76 8.96
C PHE A 46 10.14 2.83 7.90
N LEU A 47 9.43 2.71 6.79
CA LEU A 47 9.39 3.69 5.71
C LEU A 47 8.03 4.37 5.73
N TYR A 48 7.98 5.57 6.30
CA TYR A 48 6.79 6.43 6.28
C TYR A 48 6.79 7.28 5.01
N TRP A 49 5.68 7.26 4.27
CA TRP A 49 5.41 8.14 3.13
C TRP A 49 4.28 9.10 3.51
N MET A 50 4.57 10.41 3.57
CA MET A 50 3.68 11.44 4.12
C MET A 50 3.47 12.60 3.12
N PRO A 51 2.75 12.38 2.02
CA PRO A 51 2.32 13.40 1.07
C PRO A 51 1.18 14.22 1.66
N TYR A 52 1.56 15.26 2.38
CA TYR A 52 0.69 16.17 3.14
C TYR A 52 0.69 17.57 2.49
N ASP A 53 1.03 17.68 1.19
CA ASP A 53 0.72 18.87 0.41
C ASP A 53 -0.78 18.93 0.08
N ASN A 54 -1.55 19.10 1.15
CA ASN A 54 -3.00 19.17 1.24
C ASN A 54 -3.38 19.70 2.64
N ASP A 55 -4.66 19.65 2.99
CA ASP A 55 -5.19 20.13 4.27
C ASP A 55 -4.69 19.36 5.52
N LEU A 56 -4.00 18.22 5.35
CA LEU A 56 -3.36 17.48 6.43
C LEU A 56 -1.99 18.05 6.84
N SER A 57 -1.41 18.98 6.06
CA SER A 57 -0.10 19.61 6.30
C SER A 57 0.12 20.02 7.77
N LYS A 58 -0.90 20.62 8.39
CA LYS A 58 -0.84 21.09 9.79
C LYS A 58 -0.55 19.99 10.83
N PHE A 59 -0.80 18.72 10.49
CA PHE A 59 -0.54 17.57 11.36
C PHE A 59 0.83 16.93 11.13
N GLY A 60 1.52 17.30 10.05
CA GLY A 60 2.83 16.74 9.69
C GLY A 60 3.87 16.95 10.79
N THR A 61 4.12 18.20 11.20
CA THR A 61 5.10 18.52 12.25
C THR A 61 4.81 17.81 13.59
N PRO A 62 3.57 17.83 14.13
CA PRO A 62 3.24 17.04 15.32
C PRO A 62 3.57 15.54 15.20
N ILE A 63 3.30 14.92 14.05
CA ILE A 63 3.62 13.49 13.82
C ILE A 63 5.14 13.28 13.78
N MET A 64 5.87 14.17 13.10
CA MET A 64 7.34 14.12 13.06
C MET A 64 7.95 14.22 14.47
N ASP A 65 7.42 15.09 15.32
CA ASP A 65 7.87 15.25 16.71
C ASP A 65 7.59 13.99 17.55
N MET A 66 6.41 13.39 17.40
CA MET A 66 6.07 12.13 18.08
C MET A 66 6.99 11.00 17.64
N LEU A 67 7.24 10.86 16.34
CA LEU A 67 8.16 9.87 15.78
C LEU A 67 9.59 10.09 16.30
N ALA A 68 10.10 11.32 16.24
CA ALA A 68 11.43 11.66 16.73
C ALA A 68 11.62 11.31 18.21
N LYS A 69 10.61 11.58 19.06
CA LYS A 69 10.65 11.23 20.49
C LYS A 69 10.54 9.72 20.73
N SER A 70 9.87 8.98 19.85
CA SER A 70 9.57 7.56 20.02
C SER A 70 10.74 6.62 19.70
N VAL A 71 11.63 6.99 18.77
CA VAL A 71 12.73 6.13 18.32
C VAL A 71 13.89 6.16 19.32
N LYS A 72 13.80 5.31 20.34
CA LYS A 72 14.79 5.20 21.43
C LYS A 72 15.66 3.94 21.36
N SER A 73 15.37 3.02 20.45
CA SER A 73 16.11 1.77 20.28
C SER A 73 17.14 1.88 19.18
N ASP A 74 18.30 1.29 19.46
CA ASP A 74 19.40 1.09 18.54
C ASP A 74 19.06 0.12 17.39
N ASN A 75 18.08 -0.76 17.60
CA ASN A 75 17.70 -1.80 16.64
C ASN A 75 16.65 -1.35 15.62
N ILE A 76 16.19 -0.10 15.71
CA ILE A 76 15.11 0.45 14.90
C ILE A 76 15.59 1.71 14.19
N LEU A 77 15.26 1.81 12.91
CA LEU A 77 15.39 3.05 12.15
C LEU A 77 14.04 3.40 11.54
N VAL A 78 13.72 4.69 11.57
CA VAL A 78 12.54 5.24 10.90
C VAL A 78 13.02 6.22 9.84
N ALA A 79 12.64 5.98 8.59
CA ALA A 79 12.79 6.96 7.52
C ALA A 79 11.40 7.52 7.18
N ILE A 80 11.34 8.83 6.94
CA ILE A 80 10.11 9.53 6.56
C ILE A 80 10.42 10.39 5.35
N GLN A 81 9.69 10.21 4.25
CA GLN A 81 9.61 11.22 3.19
C GLN A 81 8.28 11.95 3.30
N SER A 82 8.34 13.26 3.52
CA SER A 82 7.17 14.11 3.72
C SER A 82 7.18 15.32 2.82
N ASP A 83 5.98 15.73 2.42
CA ASP A 83 5.74 16.97 1.70
C ASP A 83 4.62 17.74 2.39
N PHE A 84 4.78 19.03 2.59
CA PHE A 84 3.86 19.86 3.37
C PHE A 84 3.43 21.05 2.53
N SER A 85 2.16 21.43 2.64
CA SER A 85 1.62 22.56 1.89
C SER A 85 2.48 23.83 1.99
N GLY A 86 2.87 24.37 0.82
CA GLY A 86 3.78 25.51 0.69
C GLY A 86 5.29 25.17 0.71
N ALA A 87 5.67 23.91 0.97
CA ALA A 87 7.04 23.45 0.79
C ALA A 87 7.39 23.43 -0.70
N LYS A 88 8.62 23.82 -1.03
CA LYS A 88 9.11 23.78 -2.43
C LYS A 88 9.74 22.44 -2.79
N LYS A 89 9.92 21.56 -1.81
CA LYS A 89 10.75 20.36 -1.87
C LYS A 89 10.27 19.35 -0.84
N ILE A 90 10.18 18.08 -1.23
CA ILE A 90 10.01 16.95 -0.33
C ILE A 90 11.18 16.92 0.66
N SER A 91 10.87 16.68 1.94
CA SER A 91 11.85 16.44 2.99
C SER A 91 12.02 14.94 3.22
N ARG A 92 13.25 14.51 3.49
CA ARG A 92 13.59 13.15 3.89
C ARG A 92 14.26 13.20 5.26
N ASN A 93 13.67 12.51 6.22
CA ASN A 93 14.12 12.47 7.60
C ASN A 93 14.53 11.04 7.95
N ILE A 94 15.68 10.87 8.59
CA ILE A 94 16.14 9.62 9.17
C ILE A 94 16.18 9.81 10.68
N LEU A 95 15.40 9.00 11.38
CA LEU A 95 15.33 8.97 12.83
C LEU A 95 16.00 7.69 13.34
N THR A 96 16.97 7.88 14.21
CA THR A 96 17.64 6.82 14.97
C THR A 96 17.72 7.27 16.43
N LYS A 97 18.12 6.37 17.33
CA LYS A 97 18.24 6.71 18.75
C LYS A 97 19.08 7.97 18.98
N GLY A 98 18.43 9.03 19.45
CA GLY A 98 19.07 10.31 19.79
C GLY A 98 19.58 11.12 18.60
N ASN A 99 19.24 10.75 17.36
CA ASN A 99 19.72 11.45 16.16
C ASN A 99 18.65 11.59 15.09
N ILE A 100 18.58 12.78 14.48
CA ILE A 100 17.68 13.15 13.41
C ILE A 100 18.53 13.75 12.28
N SER A 101 18.46 13.15 11.10
CA SER A 101 19.09 13.69 9.89
C SER A 101 18.01 14.07 8.89
N THR A 102 18.03 15.33 8.42
CA THR A 102 17.06 15.85 7.46
C THR A 102 17.75 16.27 6.17
N GLN A 103 17.15 15.91 5.04
CA GLN A 103 17.60 16.28 3.70
C GLN A 103 16.40 16.82 2.89
N SER A 104 16.57 17.93 2.18
CA SER A 104 15.61 18.36 1.15
C SER A 104 15.95 17.71 -0.19
N LEU A 105 14.94 17.23 -0.91
CA LEU A 105 15.07 16.60 -2.22
C LEU A 105 14.81 17.60 -3.36
N ASN A 106 15.22 17.28 -4.58
CA ASN A 106 14.99 18.14 -5.75
C ASN A 106 13.69 17.79 -6.50
N THR A 107 12.65 17.41 -5.75
CA THR A 107 11.30 17.16 -6.23
C THR A 107 10.30 17.68 -5.19
N ALA A 108 9.11 18.04 -5.65
CA ALA A 108 7.98 18.52 -4.84
C ALA A 108 6.66 17.81 -5.18
N ASN A 109 6.72 16.75 -6.01
CA ASN A 109 5.54 15.95 -6.31
C ASN A 109 5.55 14.70 -5.43
N SER A 110 4.81 14.77 -4.33
CA SER A 110 4.68 13.71 -3.35
C SER A 110 3.62 12.65 -3.71
N ALA A 111 2.82 12.92 -4.75
CA ALA A 111 1.96 11.94 -5.41
C ALA A 111 2.61 11.25 -6.63
N SER A 112 3.91 11.49 -6.88
CA SER A 112 4.66 10.80 -7.94
C SER A 112 5.06 9.38 -7.53
N GLU A 113 4.73 8.41 -8.38
CA GLU A 113 5.17 7.03 -8.19
C GLU A 113 6.69 6.89 -8.38
N GLU A 114 7.30 7.72 -9.22
CA GLU A 114 8.75 7.81 -9.40
C GLU A 114 9.43 8.27 -8.12
N ALA A 115 8.92 9.32 -7.47
CA ALA A 115 9.46 9.81 -6.19
C ALA A 115 9.40 8.73 -5.09
N PHE A 116 8.33 7.93 -5.06
CA PHE A 116 8.22 6.79 -4.15
C PHE A 116 9.18 5.64 -4.52
N SER A 117 9.34 5.33 -5.80
CA SER A 117 10.31 4.34 -6.29
C SER A 117 11.76 4.72 -5.92
N GLU A 118 12.10 6.00 -6.07
CA GLU A 118 13.38 6.55 -5.65
C GLU A 118 13.58 6.45 -4.13
N TYR A 119 12.52 6.67 -3.35
CA TYR A 119 12.58 6.50 -1.90
C TYR A 119 12.93 5.07 -1.50
N LEU A 120 12.25 4.07 -2.08
CA LEU A 120 12.52 2.66 -1.81
C LEU A 120 13.94 2.27 -2.24
N SER A 121 14.36 2.71 -3.42
CA SER A 121 15.70 2.48 -3.96
C SER A 121 16.78 3.10 -3.06
N TRP A 122 16.55 4.33 -2.61
CA TRP A 122 17.42 5.01 -1.67
C TRP A 122 17.49 4.24 -0.34
N ALA A 123 16.36 3.86 0.26
CA ALA A 123 16.33 3.17 1.55
C ALA A 123 17.13 1.86 1.51
N LYS A 124 16.95 1.06 0.45
CA LYS A 124 17.75 -0.17 0.21
C LYS A 124 19.23 0.15 -0.02
N SER A 125 19.54 1.26 -0.70
CA SER A 125 20.92 1.67 -0.94
C SER A 125 21.64 2.13 0.32
N GLN A 126 20.92 2.58 1.35
CA GLN A 126 21.53 3.12 2.57
C GLN A 126 21.54 2.11 3.72
N PHE A 127 20.50 1.30 3.86
CA PHE A 127 20.27 0.51 5.07
C PHE A 127 20.08 -0.99 4.80
N GLN A 128 20.28 -1.79 5.84
CA GLN A 128 19.95 -3.21 5.87
C GLN A 128 19.04 -3.50 7.05
N ALA A 129 18.00 -4.32 6.85
CA ALA A 129 17.12 -4.74 7.93
C ALA A 129 16.70 -6.20 7.82
N LYS A 130 16.39 -6.79 8.98
CA LYS A 130 15.69 -8.07 9.04
C LYS A 130 14.26 -7.91 8.54
N LYS A 131 13.57 -6.84 8.97
CA LYS A 131 12.16 -6.58 8.67
C LYS A 131 11.95 -5.14 8.20
N TRP A 132 11.10 -4.99 7.20
CA TRP A 132 10.68 -3.70 6.66
C TRP A 132 9.19 -3.52 6.88
N ALA A 133 8.77 -2.33 7.29
CA ALA A 133 7.39 -1.89 7.30
C ALA A 133 7.25 -0.64 6.43
N ILE A 134 6.20 -0.56 5.62
CA ILE A 134 5.88 0.60 4.79
C ILE A 134 4.55 1.16 5.27
N VAL A 135 4.51 2.45 5.58
CA VAL A 135 3.31 3.14 6.08
C VAL A 135 2.99 4.30 5.14
N PHE A 136 1.80 4.26 4.55
CA PHE A 136 1.27 5.36 3.74
C PHE A 136 0.36 6.22 4.61
N LEU A 137 0.68 7.50 4.72
CA LEU A 137 -0.06 8.50 5.49
C LEU A 137 -0.71 9.47 4.52
N GLY A 138 -1.96 9.82 4.80
CA GLY A 138 -2.66 10.86 4.05
C GLY A 138 -4.11 10.50 3.81
N HIS A 139 -4.77 11.22 2.92
CA HIS A 139 -6.13 10.89 2.54
C HIS A 139 -6.23 9.55 1.82
N GLY A 140 -7.36 8.88 2.00
CA GLY A 140 -7.80 7.91 1.00
C GLY A 140 -8.37 8.67 -0.20
N GLY A 141 -8.19 8.13 -1.40
CA GLY A 141 -8.92 8.58 -2.58
C GLY A 141 -10.03 7.61 -2.92
N ARG A 142 -10.38 7.59 -4.20
CA ARG A 142 -11.19 6.54 -4.81
C ARG A 142 -10.56 5.15 -4.66
N LEU A 143 -11.22 4.12 -5.20
CA LEU A 143 -10.85 2.71 -5.06
C LEU A 143 -9.34 2.47 -5.25
N ASP A 144 -8.75 3.06 -6.29
CA ASP A 144 -7.36 2.88 -6.68
C ASP A 144 -6.42 4.04 -6.27
N GLU A 145 -6.92 5.03 -5.54
CA GLU A 145 -6.21 6.27 -5.21
C GLU A 145 -5.89 6.38 -3.70
N ILE A 146 -4.71 6.90 -3.38
CA ILE A 146 -4.34 7.37 -2.04
C ILE A 146 -3.50 8.64 -2.12
N SER A 147 -3.40 9.34 -0.99
CA SER A 147 -2.28 10.24 -0.68
C SER A 147 -2.10 11.35 -1.74
N PRO A 148 -3.05 12.31 -1.80
CA PRO A 148 -3.07 13.33 -2.81
C PRO A 148 -2.01 14.39 -2.61
N ASP A 149 -1.61 15.00 -3.71
CA ASP A 149 -0.80 16.21 -3.77
C ASP A 149 -1.61 17.29 -4.49
N GLU A 150 -1.97 18.35 -3.77
CA GLU A 150 -2.75 19.48 -4.29
C GLU A 150 -1.88 20.47 -5.07
N HIS A 151 -0.55 20.47 -4.86
CA HIS A 151 0.39 21.37 -5.51
C HIS A 151 1.64 20.64 -6.04
N PRO A 152 1.48 19.62 -6.91
CA PRO A 152 2.57 18.74 -7.33
C PRO A 152 3.70 19.46 -8.10
N GLU A 153 3.45 20.68 -8.58
CA GLU A 153 4.46 21.59 -9.11
C GLU A 153 4.37 22.95 -8.41
N PRO A 154 5.35 23.32 -7.56
CA PRO A 154 5.31 24.55 -6.78
C PRO A 154 5.13 25.80 -7.64
N GLY A 155 4.11 26.58 -7.33
CA GLY A 155 3.81 27.85 -8.03
C GLY A 155 2.97 27.69 -9.30
N LEU A 156 2.55 26.47 -9.65
CA LEU A 156 1.56 26.22 -10.70
C LEU A 156 0.24 25.74 -10.09
N ASN A 157 -0.87 26.24 -10.63
CA ASN A 157 -2.21 25.77 -10.28
C ASN A 157 -2.57 24.54 -11.12
N LEU A 158 -2.02 23.39 -10.76
CA LEU A 158 -2.33 22.11 -11.40
C LEU A 158 -3.52 21.41 -10.73
N LYS A 159 -4.05 20.37 -11.38
CA LYS A 159 -5.04 19.50 -10.75
C LYS A 159 -4.36 18.64 -9.68
N THR A 160 -5.08 18.38 -8.60
CA THR A 160 -4.67 17.42 -7.57
C THR A 160 -4.27 16.09 -8.21
N GLN A 161 -3.06 15.62 -7.88
CA GLN A 161 -2.57 14.31 -8.30
C GLN A 161 -2.75 13.30 -7.17
N TRP A 162 -3.12 12.07 -7.51
CA TRP A 162 -3.28 10.96 -6.57
C TRP A 162 -2.31 9.85 -6.91
N MET A 163 -1.80 9.14 -5.90
CA MET A 163 -1.00 7.95 -6.13
C MET A 163 -1.91 6.76 -6.48
N ASN A 164 -1.50 5.95 -7.45
CA ASN A 164 -2.24 4.74 -7.82
C ASN A 164 -1.74 3.50 -7.08
N ILE A 165 -2.62 2.82 -6.33
CA ILE A 165 -2.25 1.69 -5.47
C ILE A 165 -1.74 0.46 -6.25
N GLN A 166 -2.17 0.26 -7.51
CA GLN A 166 -1.69 -0.84 -8.34
C GLN A 166 -0.23 -0.63 -8.75
N LYS A 167 0.13 0.60 -9.12
CA LYS A 167 1.52 0.97 -9.40
C LYS A 167 2.38 0.85 -8.14
N LEU A 168 1.90 1.34 -6.99
CA LEU A 168 2.62 1.24 -5.72
C LEU A 168 2.90 -0.22 -5.34
N SER A 169 1.95 -1.11 -5.54
CA SER A 169 2.15 -2.55 -5.35
C SER A 169 3.30 -3.08 -6.22
N GLY A 170 3.34 -2.74 -7.51
CA GLY A 170 4.45 -3.09 -8.39
C GLY A 170 5.82 -2.57 -7.92
N LEU A 171 5.88 -1.34 -7.39
CA LEU A 171 7.11 -0.75 -6.85
C LEU A 171 7.60 -1.48 -5.60
N ILE A 172 6.70 -1.85 -4.69
CA ILE A 172 7.05 -2.63 -3.50
C ILE A 172 7.47 -4.06 -3.89
N ALA A 173 6.84 -4.67 -4.90
CA ALA A 173 7.27 -5.96 -5.42
C ALA A 173 8.72 -5.92 -5.94
N ASN A 174 9.08 -4.88 -6.69
CA ASN A 174 10.46 -4.66 -7.13
C ASN A 174 11.41 -4.47 -5.93
N PHE A 175 11.03 -3.63 -4.96
CA PHE A 175 11.81 -3.45 -3.74
C PHE A 175 12.06 -4.79 -3.02
N ASN A 176 11.04 -5.64 -2.88
CA ASN A 176 11.18 -6.97 -2.27
C ASN A 176 12.21 -7.86 -2.98
N GLN A 177 12.21 -7.85 -4.32
CA GLN A 177 13.21 -8.56 -5.11
C GLN A 177 14.62 -8.05 -4.81
N GLN A 178 14.79 -6.73 -4.69
CA GLN A 178 16.08 -6.11 -4.41
C GLN A 178 16.60 -6.34 -3.00
N VAL A 179 15.72 -6.47 -2.00
CA VAL A 179 16.12 -6.77 -0.60
C VAL A 179 16.10 -8.27 -0.29
N GLY A 180 15.69 -9.12 -1.24
CA GLY A 180 15.64 -10.57 -1.12
C GLY A 180 14.59 -11.10 -0.12
N LYS A 181 13.58 -10.30 0.22
CA LYS A 181 12.52 -10.64 1.18
C LYS A 181 11.28 -9.78 0.98
N ARG A 182 10.12 -10.28 1.43
CA ARG A 182 8.89 -9.49 1.47
C ARG A 182 8.88 -8.52 2.66
N VAL A 183 8.36 -7.32 2.44
CA VAL A 183 7.94 -6.39 3.50
C VAL A 183 7.06 -7.14 4.52
N GLU A 184 7.29 -6.93 5.81
CA GLU A 184 6.51 -7.57 6.87
C GLU A 184 5.10 -7.00 6.95
N LEU A 185 4.98 -5.68 6.88
CA LEU A 185 3.71 -4.96 6.99
C LEU A 185 3.65 -3.80 6.00
N VAL A 186 2.58 -3.74 5.21
CA VAL A 186 2.11 -2.50 4.59
C VAL A 186 0.96 -1.97 5.45
N PHE A 187 1.01 -0.70 5.84
CA PHE A 187 -0.07 -0.06 6.56
C PHE A 187 -0.61 1.11 5.74
N PHE A 188 -1.85 0.98 5.30
CA PHE A 188 -2.64 2.11 4.81
C PHE A 188 -3.21 2.88 6.00
N GLN A 189 -2.50 3.91 6.41
CA GLN A 189 -3.02 4.97 7.27
C GLN A 189 -3.74 6.02 6.41
N ASN A 190 -4.50 5.50 5.43
CA ASN A 190 -5.39 6.21 4.53
C ASN A 190 -6.80 5.66 4.75
N CYS A 191 -7.80 6.53 4.74
CA CYS A 191 -9.20 6.14 4.92
C CYS A 191 -9.67 5.17 3.83
N ASN A 192 -10.59 4.27 4.19
CA ASN A 192 -11.29 3.37 3.27
C ASN A 192 -10.35 2.57 2.33
N LYS A 193 -9.32 1.96 2.90
CA LYS A 193 -8.45 0.99 2.20
C LYS A 193 -8.51 -0.42 2.78
N GLY A 194 -9.36 -0.62 3.78
CA GLY A 194 -9.86 -1.93 4.22
C GLY A 194 -10.92 -2.46 3.27
N THR A 195 -10.59 -2.56 1.99
CA THR A 195 -11.44 -3.20 0.97
C THR A 195 -10.75 -4.43 0.40
N ILE A 196 -11.52 -5.38 -0.15
CA ILE A 196 -10.96 -6.57 -0.81
C ILE A 196 -10.04 -6.17 -1.96
N GLU A 197 -10.41 -5.17 -2.75
CA GLU A 197 -9.67 -4.72 -3.93
C GLU A 197 -8.30 -4.17 -3.54
N ALA A 198 -8.24 -3.25 -2.59
CA ALA A 198 -6.99 -2.67 -2.11
C ALA A 198 -6.09 -3.75 -1.47
N ASN A 199 -6.65 -4.59 -0.61
CA ASN A 199 -5.89 -5.62 0.09
C ASN A 199 -5.40 -6.74 -0.86
N TYR A 200 -6.23 -7.18 -1.81
CA TYR A 200 -5.85 -8.16 -2.82
C TYR A 200 -4.75 -7.61 -3.74
N THR A 201 -4.73 -6.30 -4.02
CA THR A 201 -3.67 -5.66 -4.80
C THR A 201 -2.28 -5.82 -4.16
N PHE A 202 -2.19 -5.90 -2.83
CA PHE A 202 -0.93 -6.03 -2.08
C PHE A 202 -0.63 -7.46 -1.60
N ARG A 203 -1.43 -8.45 -2.05
CA ARG A 203 -1.34 -9.86 -1.61
C ARG A 203 0.03 -10.51 -1.81
N ASP A 204 0.82 -10.03 -2.77
CA ASP A 204 2.16 -10.55 -3.07
C ASP A 204 3.30 -9.64 -2.61
N THR A 205 3.00 -8.46 -2.05
CA THR A 205 3.99 -7.42 -1.77
C THR A 205 4.33 -7.25 -0.30
N ALA A 206 3.43 -7.59 0.62
CA ALA A 206 3.71 -7.61 2.06
C ALA A 206 3.21 -8.89 2.70
N LYS A 207 3.78 -9.35 3.81
CA LYS A 207 3.25 -10.54 4.52
C LYS A 207 1.89 -10.25 5.17
N TYR A 208 1.73 -9.03 5.67
CA TYR A 208 0.49 -8.53 6.24
C TYR A 208 0.16 -7.15 5.69
N THR A 209 -1.14 -6.83 5.62
CA THR A 209 -1.63 -5.48 5.35
C THR A 209 -2.49 -5.02 6.52
N LEU A 210 -2.25 -3.82 7.04
CA LEU A 210 -3.11 -3.13 7.99
C LEU A 210 -3.84 -2.01 7.24
N SER A 211 -5.14 -1.86 7.48
CA SER A 211 -5.96 -0.82 6.85
C SER A 211 -7.24 -0.57 7.66
N SER A 212 -8.01 0.45 7.28
CA SER A 212 -9.34 0.71 7.83
C SER A 212 -10.39 0.62 6.73
N GLN A 213 -11.50 -0.08 7.01
CA GLN A 213 -12.67 -0.12 6.14
C GLN A 213 -13.34 1.25 6.04
N LEU A 214 -13.13 2.12 7.03
CA LEU A 214 -13.82 3.40 7.18
C LEU A 214 -12.82 4.54 7.36
N LEU A 215 -13.28 5.64 7.95
CA LEU A 215 -12.42 6.79 8.24
C LEU A 215 -11.40 6.48 9.34
N LEU A 216 -10.26 7.16 9.21
CA LEU A 216 -9.21 7.28 10.20
C LEU A 216 -9.07 8.75 10.58
N GLY A 217 -8.72 9.01 11.83
CA GLY A 217 -8.38 10.35 12.30
C GLY A 217 -6.91 10.67 12.02
N VAL A 218 -6.58 11.94 12.23
CA VAL A 218 -5.22 12.48 12.19
C VAL A 218 -5.10 13.56 13.27
N PRO A 219 -4.00 13.63 14.06
CA PRO A 219 -2.80 12.78 13.99
C PRO A 219 -2.97 11.46 14.75
N ASN A 220 -2.21 10.44 14.36
CA ASN A 220 -2.17 9.13 15.03
C ASN A 220 -1.24 9.14 16.26
N TYR A 221 -1.50 8.29 17.26
CA TYR A 221 -0.82 8.36 18.57
C TYR A 221 -0.09 7.08 19.00
N TYR A 222 -0.13 6.01 18.21
CA TYR A 222 0.49 4.73 18.56
C TYR A 222 2.04 4.78 18.67
N TYR A 223 2.69 5.79 18.10
CA TYR A 223 4.14 5.82 17.85
C TYR A 223 4.99 5.53 19.09
N GLU A 224 4.85 6.31 20.17
CA GLU A 224 5.72 6.16 21.34
C GLU A 224 5.62 4.78 21.99
N GLN A 225 4.39 4.31 22.22
CA GLN A 225 4.17 2.99 22.82
C GLN A 225 4.67 1.86 21.90
N LEU A 226 4.43 1.98 20.59
CA LEU A 226 4.87 1.00 19.60
C LEU A 226 6.39 0.87 19.56
N PHE A 227 7.12 1.97 19.40
CA PHE A 227 8.58 1.92 19.28
C PHE A 227 9.26 1.56 20.61
N ASN A 228 8.68 1.93 21.75
CA ASN A 228 9.12 1.44 23.06
C ASN A 228 8.94 -0.08 23.20
N PHE A 229 7.81 -0.63 22.73
CA PHE A 229 7.55 -2.07 22.72
C PHE A 229 8.52 -2.82 21.80
N LEU A 230 8.65 -2.37 20.54
CA LEU A 230 9.55 -2.98 19.55
C LEU A 230 11.02 -2.92 19.96
N GLY A 231 11.42 -1.89 20.72
CA GLY A 231 12.77 -1.82 21.27
C GLY A 231 13.11 -2.99 22.21
N ARG A 232 12.08 -3.63 22.81
CA ARG A 232 12.21 -4.76 23.74
C ARG A 232 11.81 -6.09 23.11
N GLN A 233 10.94 -6.08 22.10
CA GLN A 233 10.39 -7.26 21.42
C GLN A 233 10.50 -7.11 19.89
N PRO A 234 11.72 -7.03 19.32
CA PRO A 234 11.91 -6.84 17.88
C PRO A 234 11.55 -8.08 17.04
N GLU A 235 11.45 -9.26 17.65
CA GLU A 235 11.26 -10.55 17.01
C GLU A 235 9.84 -10.77 16.45
N ILE A 236 8.87 -9.93 16.81
CA ILE A 236 7.46 -10.04 16.38
C ILE A 236 7.29 -10.05 14.85
N SER A 237 6.23 -10.67 14.35
CA SER A 237 5.83 -10.65 12.94
C SER A 237 5.12 -9.35 12.54
N GLY A 238 4.95 -9.12 11.23
CA GLY A 238 4.10 -8.02 10.73
C GLY A 238 2.65 -8.04 11.24
N GLY A 239 2.06 -9.22 11.46
CA GLY A 239 0.70 -9.35 12.01
C GLY A 239 0.64 -8.93 13.48
N GLN A 240 1.62 -9.36 14.27
CA GLN A 240 1.76 -8.93 15.68
C GLN A 240 2.09 -7.43 15.77
N LEU A 241 2.89 -6.90 14.85
CA LEU A 241 3.13 -5.46 14.72
C LEU A 241 1.82 -4.70 14.47
N ALA A 242 0.99 -5.17 13.54
CA ALA A 242 -0.30 -4.56 13.25
C ALA A 242 -1.24 -4.61 14.46
N GLU A 243 -1.27 -5.72 15.20
CA GLU A 243 -2.03 -5.82 16.45
C GLU A 243 -1.54 -4.80 17.50
N LYS A 244 -0.23 -4.57 17.62
CA LYS A 244 0.30 -3.54 18.54
C LYS A 244 0.02 -2.11 18.08
N ILE A 245 0.03 -1.83 16.78
CA ILE A 245 -0.46 -0.53 16.25
C ILE A 245 -1.91 -0.33 16.68
N MET A 246 -2.76 -1.33 16.47
CA MET A 246 -4.16 -1.28 16.87
C MET A 246 -4.31 -1.09 18.39
N GLU A 247 -3.56 -1.83 19.21
CA GLU A 247 -3.61 -1.77 20.67
C GLU A 247 -3.25 -0.38 21.21
N PHE A 248 -2.18 0.22 20.67
CA PHE A 248 -1.64 1.49 21.16
C PHE A 248 -2.30 2.73 20.54
N GLU A 249 -3.10 2.57 19.49
CA GLU A 249 -3.85 3.68 18.91
C GLU A 249 -5.05 4.06 19.77
N SER A 250 -5.25 5.38 19.89
CA SER A 250 -6.38 5.93 20.64
C SER A 250 -7.72 5.58 19.97
N SER A 251 -8.74 5.25 20.77
CA SER A 251 -10.02 4.76 20.24
C SER A 251 -10.74 5.79 19.38
N ASP A 252 -10.51 7.08 19.60
CA ASP A 252 -11.07 8.20 18.83
C ASP A 252 -10.36 8.46 17.50
N MET A 253 -9.39 7.63 17.11
CA MET A 253 -8.60 7.78 15.88
C MET A 253 -9.01 6.84 14.75
N TYR A 254 -9.99 5.98 14.98
CA TYR A 254 -10.48 5.04 13.97
C TYR A 254 -11.96 4.73 14.21
N HIS A 255 -12.62 4.15 13.20
CA HIS A 255 -13.84 3.36 13.41
C HIS A 255 -13.50 1.87 13.50
N SER A 256 -12.69 1.39 12.56
CA SER A 256 -12.14 0.04 12.57
C SER A 256 -10.69 0.01 12.06
N TYR A 257 -9.97 -1.02 12.46
CA TYR A 257 -8.74 -1.45 11.83
C TYR A 257 -8.82 -2.93 11.52
N THR A 258 -8.27 -3.33 10.39
CA THR A 258 -8.20 -4.72 9.95
C THR A 258 -6.79 -5.04 9.48
N ALA A 259 -6.18 -6.03 10.11
CA ALA A 259 -4.95 -6.66 9.67
C ALA A 259 -5.31 -7.95 8.95
N ILE A 260 -4.78 -8.15 7.75
CA ILE A 260 -4.96 -9.37 6.98
C ILE A 260 -3.65 -10.11 6.76
N ASN A 261 -3.75 -11.43 6.62
CA ASN A 261 -2.66 -12.31 6.18
C ASN A 261 -2.66 -12.38 4.65
N ASN A 262 -1.67 -11.75 4.02
CA ASN A 262 -1.59 -11.69 2.57
C ASN A 262 -1.25 -13.03 1.93
N ARG A 263 -0.70 -14.00 2.67
CA ARG A 263 -0.55 -15.36 2.14
C ARG A 263 -1.91 -16.01 1.93
N ALA A 264 -2.84 -15.83 2.87
CA ALA A 264 -4.17 -16.40 2.78
C ALA A 264 -5.00 -15.76 1.67
N ILE A 265 -4.96 -14.42 1.52
CA ILE A 265 -5.78 -13.74 0.51
C ILE A 265 -5.42 -14.14 -0.94
N THR A 266 -4.23 -14.69 -1.20
CA THR A 266 -3.91 -15.29 -2.53
C THR A 266 -4.84 -16.43 -2.92
N GLN A 267 -5.47 -17.10 -1.94
CA GLN A 267 -6.41 -18.21 -2.15
C GLN A 267 -7.87 -17.75 -2.14
N LEU A 268 -8.13 -16.43 -2.10
CA LEU A 268 -9.48 -15.88 -2.04
C LEU A 268 -10.33 -16.30 -3.24
N SER A 269 -9.76 -16.27 -4.45
CA SER A 269 -10.45 -16.68 -5.69
C SER A 269 -11.01 -18.10 -5.61
N ALA A 270 -10.29 -19.04 -4.99
CA ALA A 270 -10.71 -20.41 -4.80
C ALA A 270 -11.93 -20.58 -3.86
N LYS A 271 -12.26 -19.55 -3.07
CA LYS A 271 -13.38 -19.55 -2.13
C LYS A 271 -14.54 -18.68 -2.59
N ILE A 272 -14.25 -17.49 -3.11
CA ILE A 272 -15.28 -16.54 -3.54
C ILE A 272 -15.84 -16.88 -4.93
N ASN A 273 -15.04 -17.41 -5.87
CA ASN A 273 -15.51 -17.69 -7.22
C ASN A 273 -16.58 -18.78 -7.25
N PRO A 274 -16.46 -19.91 -6.52
CA PRO A 274 -17.54 -20.90 -6.43
C PRO A 274 -18.84 -20.35 -5.83
N LEU A 275 -18.75 -19.41 -4.89
CA LEU A 275 -19.92 -18.71 -4.34
C LEU A 275 -20.57 -17.82 -5.40
N ILE A 276 -19.77 -17.02 -6.11
CA ILE A 276 -20.27 -16.15 -7.20
C ILE A 276 -20.91 -16.98 -8.31
N ASP A 277 -20.28 -18.07 -8.73
CA ASP A 277 -20.86 -18.97 -9.74
C ASP A 277 -22.20 -19.56 -9.26
N ALA A 278 -22.32 -19.91 -7.98
CA ALA A 278 -23.57 -20.39 -7.41
C ALA A 278 -24.67 -19.31 -7.40
N VAL A 279 -24.34 -18.06 -7.09
CA VAL A 279 -25.27 -16.92 -7.15
C VAL A 279 -25.72 -16.64 -8.58
N LEU A 280 -24.79 -16.64 -9.54
CA LEU A 280 -25.08 -16.38 -10.95
C LEU A 280 -25.94 -17.48 -11.59
N ALA A 281 -25.83 -18.73 -11.12
CA ALA A 281 -26.64 -19.85 -11.58
C ALA A 281 -28.02 -19.92 -10.89
N ALA A 282 -28.23 -19.15 -9.81
CA ALA A 282 -29.45 -19.14 -9.03
C ALA A 282 -30.44 -18.06 -9.56
N ASN A 283 -31.45 -17.69 -8.75
CA ASN A 283 -32.46 -16.72 -9.19
C ASN A 283 -31.99 -15.28 -8.97
N ILE A 284 -31.08 -14.81 -9.83
CA ILE A 284 -30.48 -13.47 -9.75
C ILE A 284 -31.52 -12.34 -9.82
N LYS A 285 -32.67 -12.56 -10.46
CA LYS A 285 -33.75 -11.56 -10.60
C LYS A 285 -34.46 -11.27 -9.27
N ASN A 286 -34.34 -12.15 -8.28
CA ASN A 286 -34.89 -11.94 -6.95
C ASN A 286 -34.00 -11.05 -6.07
N ILE A 287 -32.77 -10.74 -6.51
CA ILE A 287 -31.85 -9.94 -5.73
C ILE A 287 -32.34 -8.48 -5.74
N ASN A 288 -32.65 -7.96 -4.56
CA ASN A 288 -32.94 -6.57 -4.30
C ASN A 288 -31.90 -5.99 -3.33
N LEU A 289 -31.11 -5.05 -3.83
CA LEU A 289 -29.98 -4.44 -3.12
C LEU A 289 -30.36 -3.12 -2.43
N SER A 290 -31.64 -2.68 -2.47
CA SER A 290 -32.08 -1.39 -1.92
C SER A 290 -31.89 -1.27 -0.40
N ASN A 291 -31.94 -2.39 0.31
CA ASN A 291 -31.88 -2.44 1.78
C ASN A 291 -30.48 -2.78 2.30
N LEU A 292 -29.49 -2.91 1.42
CA LEU A 292 -28.10 -3.13 1.86
C LEU A 292 -27.58 -1.88 2.56
N THR A 293 -27.04 -2.06 3.75
CA THR A 293 -26.28 -1.02 4.43
C THR A 293 -24.98 -0.76 3.66
N THR A 294 -24.97 0.34 2.91
CA THR A 294 -23.80 0.82 2.17
C THR A 294 -23.22 2.06 2.83
N TYR A 295 -21.96 2.35 2.53
CA TYR A 295 -21.32 3.60 2.89
C TYR A 295 -20.67 4.23 1.66
N LYS A 296 -20.54 5.56 1.66
CA LYS A 296 -19.92 6.31 0.57
C LYS A 296 -18.58 6.89 0.99
N TYR A 297 -17.63 6.90 0.06
CA TYR A 297 -16.34 7.56 0.24
C TYR A 297 -15.84 8.08 -1.11
N MET A 298 -15.44 9.35 -1.17
CA MET A 298 -14.91 9.99 -2.38
C MET A 298 -15.80 9.85 -3.63
N GLY A 299 -17.12 9.86 -3.43
CA GLY A 299 -18.13 9.73 -4.48
C GLY A 299 -18.43 8.29 -4.90
N GLU A 300 -17.78 7.30 -4.30
CA GLU A 300 -17.96 5.88 -4.60
C GLU A 300 -18.69 5.18 -3.46
N ARG A 301 -19.38 4.10 -3.80
CA ARG A 301 -20.18 3.34 -2.85
C ARG A 301 -19.54 2.00 -2.53
N PHE A 302 -19.62 1.62 -1.28
CA PHE A 302 -19.03 0.42 -0.72
C PHE A 302 -20.04 -0.31 0.16
N VAL A 303 -19.83 -1.60 0.35
CA VAL A 303 -20.65 -2.46 1.21
C VAL A 303 -19.74 -3.42 1.98
N ASP A 304 -20.14 -3.79 3.19
CA ASP A 304 -19.45 -4.83 3.94
C ASP A 304 -19.50 -6.17 3.20
N VAL A 305 -18.34 -6.83 3.05
CA VAL A 305 -18.22 -8.03 2.21
C VAL A 305 -19.07 -9.19 2.71
N VAL A 306 -19.13 -9.40 4.03
CA VAL A 306 -19.90 -10.51 4.61
C VAL A 306 -21.39 -10.25 4.42
N SER A 307 -21.83 -9.05 4.74
CA SER A 307 -23.23 -8.64 4.63
C SER A 307 -23.72 -8.71 3.18
N PHE A 308 -22.91 -8.24 2.23
CA PHE A 308 -23.24 -8.31 0.81
C PHE A 308 -23.43 -9.75 0.32
N PHE A 309 -22.44 -10.62 0.56
CA PHE A 309 -22.52 -12.01 0.10
C PHE A 309 -23.64 -12.79 0.80
N GLN A 310 -23.95 -12.46 2.06
CA GLN A 310 -25.08 -13.04 2.76
C GLN A 310 -26.39 -12.68 2.08
N THR A 311 -26.60 -11.39 1.80
CA THR A 311 -27.83 -10.90 1.17
C THR A 311 -28.06 -11.52 -0.20
N ILE A 312 -27.06 -11.49 -1.08
CA ILE A 312 -27.24 -12.02 -2.44
C ILE A 312 -27.41 -13.55 -2.44
N THR A 313 -26.78 -14.26 -1.51
CA THR A 313 -26.96 -15.72 -1.37
C THR A 313 -28.38 -16.05 -0.93
N ASN A 314 -28.85 -15.39 0.12
CA ASN A 314 -30.20 -15.60 0.66
C ASN A 314 -31.29 -15.26 -0.36
N GLN A 315 -31.19 -14.12 -1.03
CA GLN A 315 -32.22 -13.65 -1.96
C GLN A 315 -32.25 -14.46 -3.27
N SER A 316 -31.09 -14.88 -3.77
CA SER A 316 -31.01 -15.70 -4.99
C SER A 316 -31.38 -17.17 -4.76
N GLY A 317 -31.31 -17.66 -3.52
CA GLY A 317 -31.45 -19.08 -3.19
C GLY A 317 -30.20 -19.90 -3.50
N ALA A 318 -29.04 -19.25 -3.63
CA ALA A 318 -27.77 -19.90 -3.90
C ALA A 318 -27.32 -20.80 -2.72
N ASN A 319 -26.37 -21.69 -3.00
CA ASN A 319 -25.92 -22.68 -2.01
C ASN A 319 -25.27 -22.01 -0.78
N GLN A 320 -25.98 -22.07 0.36
CA GLN A 320 -25.54 -21.51 1.63
C GLN A 320 -24.18 -22.05 2.12
N ASN A 321 -23.83 -23.30 1.79
CA ASN A 321 -22.54 -23.88 2.17
C ASN A 321 -21.38 -23.14 1.50
N ARG A 322 -21.55 -22.64 0.27
CA ARG A 322 -20.52 -21.84 -0.42
C ARG A 322 -20.30 -20.50 0.28
N TYR A 323 -21.37 -19.88 0.77
CA TYR A 323 -21.26 -18.66 1.57
C TYR A 323 -20.55 -18.94 2.90
N ASN A 324 -20.92 -20.01 3.60
CA ASN A 324 -20.27 -20.38 4.86
C ASN A 324 -18.78 -20.68 4.66
N GLU A 325 -18.40 -21.45 3.63
CA GLU A 325 -17.00 -21.72 3.26
C GLU A 325 -16.20 -20.43 3.00
N PHE A 326 -16.81 -19.46 2.31
CA PHE A 326 -16.21 -18.16 2.04
C PHE A 326 -16.01 -17.34 3.33
N VAL A 327 -17.04 -17.22 4.16
CA VAL A 327 -16.99 -16.44 5.40
C VAL A 327 -16.04 -17.06 6.42
N ASP A 328 -16.04 -18.39 6.54
CA ASP A 328 -15.10 -19.10 7.40
C ASP A 328 -13.66 -18.88 6.95
N PHE A 329 -13.40 -18.88 5.64
CA PHE A 329 -12.08 -18.58 5.11
C PHE A 329 -11.68 -17.12 5.37
N LEU A 330 -12.60 -16.19 5.17
CA LEU A 330 -12.37 -14.77 5.44
C LEU A 330 -11.99 -14.55 6.90
N ASN A 331 -12.79 -15.07 7.84
CA ASN A 331 -12.62 -14.82 9.27
C ASN A 331 -11.46 -15.59 9.90
N ASN A 332 -11.19 -16.82 9.45
CA ASN A 332 -10.21 -17.70 10.10
C ASN A 332 -8.87 -17.78 9.36
N SER A 333 -8.79 -17.32 8.11
CA SER A 333 -7.55 -17.37 7.31
C SER A 333 -7.08 -16.01 6.84
N ILE A 334 -7.97 -15.18 6.28
CA ILE A 334 -7.60 -13.87 5.73
C ILE A 334 -7.46 -12.84 6.84
N ILE A 335 -8.50 -12.61 7.63
CA ILE A 335 -8.48 -11.62 8.71
C ILE A 335 -7.60 -12.18 9.83
N TYR A 336 -6.43 -11.55 10.01
CA TYR A 336 -5.54 -11.86 11.11
C TYR A 336 -6.06 -11.24 12.41
N LYS A 337 -6.49 -9.97 12.34
CA LYS A 337 -7.08 -9.24 13.46
C LYS A 337 -7.99 -8.16 12.94
N VAL A 338 -9.06 -7.90 13.68
CA VAL A 338 -9.93 -6.74 13.48
C VAL A 338 -10.13 -6.06 14.83
N LYS A 339 -9.90 -4.75 14.89
CA LYS A 339 -10.24 -3.89 16.03
C LYS A 339 -11.45 -3.05 15.63
N ARG A 340 -12.57 -3.26 16.31
CA ARG A 340 -13.84 -2.55 16.10
C ARG A 340 -14.05 -1.52 17.20
N ASN A 341 -15.19 -0.82 17.11
CA ASN A 341 -15.71 0.08 18.14
C ASN A 341 -14.80 1.29 18.41
N GLY A 342 -14.07 1.74 17.40
CA GLY A 342 -13.44 3.05 17.47
C GLY A 342 -14.50 4.15 17.44
N THR A 343 -14.21 5.25 18.14
CA THR A 343 -15.14 6.34 18.43
C THR A 343 -14.82 7.61 17.64
N LEU A 344 -14.07 7.50 16.53
CA LEU A 344 -13.74 8.64 15.67
C LEU A 344 -14.99 9.44 15.29
N PHE A 345 -14.99 10.74 15.61
CA PHE A 345 -16.14 11.65 15.58
C PHE A 345 -17.31 11.24 16.47
N ARG A 346 -17.91 10.06 16.23
CA ARG A 346 -18.92 9.40 17.06
C ARG A 346 -19.09 7.93 16.60
N PRO A 347 -19.55 7.01 17.47
CA PRO A 347 -19.98 5.69 17.03
C PRO A 347 -21.08 5.78 15.96
N ILE A 348 -21.03 4.90 14.98
CA ILE A 348 -22.04 4.77 13.91
C ILE A 348 -22.59 3.33 14.02
N PRO A 349 -23.79 3.13 14.61
CA PRO A 349 -24.33 1.80 14.91
C PRO A 349 -24.37 0.86 13.70
N GLU A 350 -24.66 1.41 12.51
CA GLU A 350 -24.71 0.68 11.26
C GLU A 350 -23.37 -0.02 10.91
N TYR A 351 -22.26 0.51 11.42
CA TYR A 351 -20.91 0.04 11.13
C TYR A 351 -20.35 -0.90 12.20
N GLU A 352 -21.03 -1.06 13.35
CA GLU A 352 -20.56 -1.91 14.46
C GLU A 352 -20.44 -3.38 14.04
N ASN A 353 -21.29 -3.82 13.12
CA ASN A 353 -21.33 -5.20 12.63
C ASN A 353 -20.49 -5.44 11.38
N PHE A 354 -19.75 -4.43 10.89
CA PHE A 354 -18.91 -4.62 9.73
C PHE A 354 -17.80 -5.63 10.00
N SER A 355 -17.55 -6.49 9.01
CA SER A 355 -16.54 -7.55 9.05
C SER A 355 -15.11 -6.99 9.19
N GLY A 356 -14.89 -5.74 8.83
CA GLY A 356 -13.58 -5.11 8.74
C GLY A 356 -13.06 -5.04 7.30
N LEU A 357 -13.77 -5.61 6.32
CA LEU A 357 -13.45 -5.53 4.90
C LEU A 357 -14.69 -5.13 4.09
N GLY A 358 -14.56 -4.05 3.32
CA GLY A 358 -15.54 -3.65 2.33
C GLY A 358 -15.26 -4.24 0.95
N ILE A 359 -16.23 -4.12 0.06
CA ILE A 359 -16.05 -4.25 -1.39
C ILE A 359 -16.61 -3.00 -2.06
N PHE A 360 -16.00 -2.61 -3.17
CA PHE A 360 -16.57 -1.63 -4.08
C PHE A 360 -17.93 -2.11 -4.57
N PHE A 361 -18.93 -1.23 -4.56
CA PHE A 361 -20.29 -1.55 -4.97
C PHE A 361 -20.81 -0.52 -5.98
N PRO A 362 -20.62 -0.78 -7.29
CA PRO A 362 -20.88 0.22 -8.31
C PRO A 362 -22.37 0.59 -8.35
N GLU A 363 -22.66 1.87 -8.57
CA GLU A 363 -24.02 2.39 -8.82
C GLU A 363 -24.44 2.22 -10.28
N SER A 364 -23.49 2.05 -11.20
CA SER A 364 -23.78 1.88 -12.63
C SER A 364 -22.73 1.03 -13.34
N LYS A 365 -23.08 0.54 -14.55
CA LYS A 365 -22.12 -0.13 -15.44
C LYS A 365 -20.97 0.77 -15.86
N GLN A 366 -21.22 2.07 -16.02
CA GLN A 366 -20.17 3.04 -16.36
C GLN A 366 -19.14 3.17 -15.22
N GLU A 367 -19.59 3.15 -13.97
CA GLU A 367 -18.71 3.19 -12.81
C GLU A 367 -17.90 1.89 -12.68
N LEU A 368 -18.52 0.73 -12.94
CA LEU A 368 -17.83 -0.55 -12.97
C LEU A 368 -16.75 -0.58 -14.06
N GLU A 369 -17.06 -0.08 -15.25
CA GLU A 369 -16.15 -0.06 -16.41
C GLU A 369 -14.88 0.75 -16.13
N LYS A 370 -14.96 1.81 -15.31
CA LYS A 370 -13.80 2.59 -14.87
C LYS A 370 -12.73 1.73 -14.19
N TYR A 371 -13.14 0.64 -13.53
CA TYR A 371 -12.27 -0.24 -12.76
C TYR A 371 -12.09 -1.62 -13.41
N ARG A 372 -12.44 -1.79 -14.69
CA ARG A 372 -12.31 -3.07 -15.39
C ARG A 372 -10.91 -3.69 -15.35
N ASP A 373 -9.88 -2.85 -15.31
CA ASP A 373 -8.47 -3.29 -15.31
C ASP A 373 -7.96 -3.57 -13.89
N PHE A 374 -8.81 -3.36 -12.88
CA PHE A 374 -8.47 -3.63 -11.50
C PHE A 374 -8.46 -5.15 -11.29
N GLN A 375 -7.26 -5.73 -11.14
CA GLN A 375 -7.05 -7.18 -11.16
C GLN A 375 -7.97 -7.94 -10.20
N ALA A 376 -8.24 -7.39 -9.01
CA ALA A 376 -9.13 -8.01 -8.03
C ALA A 376 -10.55 -8.22 -8.59
N LEU A 377 -11.07 -7.32 -9.43
CA LEU A 377 -12.43 -7.46 -9.94
C LEU A 377 -12.55 -8.57 -10.99
N GLU A 378 -11.49 -8.82 -11.77
CA GLU A 378 -11.42 -9.91 -12.75
C GLU A 378 -11.13 -11.26 -12.07
N ASP A 379 -10.04 -11.36 -11.30
CA ASP A 379 -9.59 -12.61 -10.64
C ASP A 379 -10.67 -13.20 -9.73
N LEU A 380 -11.45 -12.33 -9.08
CA LEU A 380 -12.49 -12.68 -8.12
C LEU A 380 -13.89 -12.71 -8.75
N LYS A 381 -14.01 -12.63 -10.09
CA LYS A 381 -15.29 -12.61 -10.83
C LYS A 381 -16.29 -11.53 -10.37
N LEU A 382 -15.81 -10.47 -9.72
CA LEU A 382 -16.67 -9.38 -9.26
C LEU A 382 -17.21 -8.56 -10.44
N LEU A 383 -16.44 -8.37 -11.52
CA LEU A 383 -16.94 -7.76 -12.76
C LEU A 383 -18.19 -8.48 -13.27
N LYS A 384 -18.11 -9.80 -13.41
CA LYS A 384 -19.20 -10.65 -13.88
C LYS A 384 -20.40 -10.61 -12.92
N LEU A 385 -20.15 -10.63 -11.61
CA LEU A 385 -21.22 -10.53 -10.62
C LEU A 385 -21.94 -9.20 -10.73
N PHE A 386 -21.21 -8.09 -10.68
CA PHE A 386 -21.79 -6.75 -10.68
C PHE A 386 -22.52 -6.43 -11.98
N ASP A 387 -21.98 -6.83 -13.14
CA ASP A 387 -22.67 -6.65 -14.43
C ASP A 387 -24.04 -7.35 -14.50
N ALA A 388 -24.18 -8.46 -13.74
CA ALA A 388 -25.39 -9.26 -13.70
C ALA A 388 -26.45 -8.76 -12.68
N ILE A 389 -26.02 -8.09 -11.60
CA ILE A 389 -26.93 -7.60 -10.54
C ILE A 389 -27.21 -6.09 -10.61
N ILE A 390 -26.39 -5.31 -11.30
CA ILE A 390 -26.65 -3.89 -11.54
C ILE A 390 -27.66 -3.77 -12.68
N VAL A 391 -28.86 -3.34 -12.33
CA VAL A 391 -29.90 -3.01 -13.32
C VAL A 391 -29.49 -1.71 -14.02
N SER A 392 -29.51 -1.72 -15.36
CA SER A 392 -29.25 -0.54 -16.19
C SER A 392 -30.29 0.55 -16.03
#